data_AF-A0A6G6ZWK1-F1
#
_entry.id   AF-A0A6G6ZWK1-F1
#
_cell.length_a   1.000
_cell.length_b   1.000
_cell.length_c   1.000
_cell.angle_alpha   90.00
_cell.angle_beta   90.00
_cell.angle_gamma   90.00
#
_symmetry.space_group_name_H-M   'P 1'
#
loop_
_entity.id
_entity.type
_entity.pdbx_description
1 polymer ?
#
loop_
_entity_poly.entity_id
_entity_poly.type
_entity_poly.pdbx_seq_one_letter_code
_entity_poly.pdbx_strand_id
1 'polypeptide(L)'
;MNESRQQQMLAGQSSIAQKVFGYVPIQTSWIARDIHRAVLTANASGASAYAVRRALGELKDAGLIREPEGGKFQRDPTTPKTKKEQTVTQAAKQVVVSIKTPEGALDALAVLSGEVVCVADEFSKRMKALAARIEEVALTVEAERESNAEAIVKAKRLQEALREFA
;
A
#
# COMPACT_ATOMS: atom_id res chain seq x y z
N MET A 1 18.24 -6.42 -22.82
CA MET A 1 16.84 -6.91 -22.72
C MET A 1 16.03 -6.38 -23.91
N ASN A 2 14.93 -7.02 -24.30
CA ASN A 2 13.99 -6.49 -25.30
C ASN A 2 12.82 -5.80 -24.59
N GLU A 3 12.34 -4.68 -25.13
CA GLU A 3 11.26 -3.87 -24.52
C GLU A 3 9.99 -4.69 -24.26
N SER A 4 9.57 -5.54 -25.21
CA SER A 4 8.40 -6.41 -25.05
C SER A 4 8.57 -7.44 -23.93
N ARG A 5 9.79 -7.97 -23.73
CA ARG A 5 10.09 -8.90 -22.63
C ARG A 5 10.07 -8.17 -21.29
N GLN A 6 10.60 -6.94 -21.25
CA GLN A 6 10.54 -6.07 -20.08
C GLN A 6 9.09 -5.68 -19.74
N GLN A 7 8.26 -5.37 -20.74
CA GLN A 7 6.83 -5.09 -20.55
C GLN A 7 6.05 -6.31 -20.04
N GLN A 8 6.33 -7.52 -20.57
CA GLN A 8 5.75 -8.76 -20.03
C GLN A 8 6.18 -9.01 -18.58
N MET A 9 7.45 -8.77 -18.26
CA MET A 9 7.96 -8.91 -16.89
C MET A 9 7.41 -7.84 -15.94
N LEU A 10 7.13 -6.61 -16.42
CA LEU A 10 6.39 -5.60 -15.66
C LEU A 10 4.93 -5.99 -15.44
N ALA A 11 4.27 -6.54 -16.47
CA ALA A 11 2.87 -6.94 -16.38
C ALA A 11 2.65 -8.06 -15.35
N GLY A 12 3.65 -8.91 -15.11
CA GLY A 12 3.64 -9.91 -14.03
C GLY A 12 4.00 -9.39 -12.64
N GLN A 13 4.32 -8.09 -12.47
CA GLN A 13 4.71 -7.49 -11.19
C GLN A 13 3.55 -6.79 -10.49
N SER A 14 3.73 -6.50 -9.20
CA SER A 14 2.75 -5.77 -8.38
C SER A 14 2.44 -4.39 -8.98
N SER A 15 1.20 -3.91 -8.82
CA SER A 15 0.76 -2.61 -9.36
C SER A 15 1.58 -1.44 -8.81
N ILE A 16 2.10 -1.58 -7.58
CA ILE A 16 3.05 -0.63 -6.97
C ILE A 16 4.41 -0.71 -7.69
N ALA A 17 4.94 -1.90 -7.95
CA ALA A 17 6.20 -2.08 -8.70
C ALA A 17 6.11 -1.52 -10.12
N GLN A 18 5.03 -1.78 -10.86
CA GLN A 18 4.80 -1.20 -12.20
C GLN A 18 4.85 0.34 -12.18
N LYS A 19 4.20 0.96 -11.20
CA LYS A 19 4.20 2.41 -11.00
C LYS A 19 5.57 2.94 -10.61
N VAL A 20 6.21 2.34 -9.60
CA VAL A 20 7.54 2.73 -9.09
C VAL A 20 8.59 2.64 -10.19
N PHE A 21 8.56 1.59 -11.03
CA PHE A 21 9.49 1.40 -12.14
C PHE A 21 9.54 2.60 -13.09
N GLY A 22 8.41 3.27 -13.33
CA GLY A 22 8.34 4.49 -14.14
C GLY A 22 9.22 5.65 -13.62
N TYR A 23 9.50 5.67 -12.32
CA TYR A 23 10.25 6.74 -11.62
C TYR A 23 11.66 6.32 -11.18
N VAL A 24 12.08 5.08 -11.43
CA VAL A 24 13.48 4.69 -11.22
C VAL A 24 14.33 5.30 -12.35
N PRO A 25 15.40 6.04 -12.05
CA PRO A 25 16.27 6.66 -13.07
C PRO A 25 17.02 5.62 -13.92
N ILE A 26 17.33 6.00 -15.17
CA ILE A 26 18.06 5.16 -16.13
C ILE A 26 19.57 5.47 -16.11
N GLN A 27 19.95 6.75 -16.02
CA GLN A 27 21.35 7.19 -16.16
C GLN A 27 22.12 7.27 -14.82
N THR A 28 21.43 7.60 -13.74
CA THR A 28 22.00 7.77 -12.39
C THR A 28 21.37 6.77 -11.44
N SER A 29 22.07 6.36 -10.38
CA SER A 29 21.51 5.49 -9.34
C SER A 29 20.94 6.32 -8.18
N TRP A 30 19.70 6.04 -7.77
CA TRP A 30 19.01 6.78 -6.69
C TRP A 30 18.70 5.88 -5.50
N ILE A 31 18.74 6.45 -4.30
CA ILE A 31 18.30 5.73 -3.10
C ILE A 31 16.77 5.55 -3.08
N ALA A 32 16.30 4.48 -2.44
CA ALA A 32 14.86 4.18 -2.36
C ALA A 32 14.00 5.33 -1.81
N ARG A 33 14.55 6.19 -0.93
CA ARG A 33 13.85 7.36 -0.39
C ARG A 33 13.56 8.42 -1.45
N ASP A 34 14.49 8.63 -2.37
CA ASP A 34 14.37 9.68 -3.38
C ASP A 34 13.43 9.23 -4.51
N ILE A 35 13.45 7.92 -4.84
CA ILE A 35 12.45 7.27 -5.70
C ILE A 35 11.06 7.35 -5.06
N HIS A 36 10.92 7.06 -3.76
CA HIS A 36 9.64 7.22 -3.04
C HIS A 36 9.13 8.66 -3.07
N ARG A 37 10.02 9.65 -2.85
CA ARG A 37 9.67 11.06 -2.95
C ARG A 37 9.21 11.43 -4.36
N ALA A 38 9.88 10.96 -5.41
CA ALA A 38 9.50 11.21 -6.80
C ALA A 38 8.11 10.62 -7.14
N VAL A 39 7.86 9.37 -6.73
CA VAL A 39 6.55 8.69 -6.90
C VAL A 39 5.42 9.43 -6.19
N LEU A 40 5.68 9.95 -4.98
CA LEU A 40 4.73 10.73 -4.20
C LEU A 40 4.48 12.12 -4.81
N THR A 41 5.54 12.84 -5.22
CA THR A 41 5.43 14.15 -5.90
C THR A 41 4.68 14.06 -7.23
N ALA A 42 4.83 12.96 -7.96
CA ALA A 42 4.09 12.70 -9.20
C ALA A 42 2.66 12.15 -8.97
N ASN A 43 2.24 11.99 -7.70
CA ASN A 43 0.96 11.37 -7.30
C ASN A 43 0.67 10.01 -7.95
N ALA A 44 1.71 9.28 -8.36
CA ALA A 44 1.56 8.02 -9.09
C ALA A 44 1.10 6.87 -8.17
N SER A 45 1.52 6.92 -6.91
CA SER A 45 1.14 5.98 -5.86
C SER A 45 1.20 6.62 -4.47
N GLY A 46 0.12 6.49 -3.70
CA GLY A 46 0.09 6.80 -2.26
C GLY A 46 0.75 5.73 -1.38
N ALA A 47 1.53 4.82 -1.95
CA ALA A 47 2.16 3.72 -1.24
C ALA A 47 3.17 4.20 -0.18
N SER A 48 3.22 3.49 0.95
CA SER A 48 4.17 3.79 2.02
C SER A 48 5.62 3.54 1.58
N ALA A 49 6.59 4.18 2.24
CA ALA A 49 8.01 3.99 1.96
C ALA A 49 8.46 2.53 2.12
N TYR A 50 7.78 1.74 2.97
CA TYR A 50 8.01 0.30 3.10
C TYR A 50 7.53 -0.48 1.86
N ALA A 51 6.32 -0.19 1.37
CA ALA A 51 5.78 -0.80 0.16
C ALA A 51 6.62 -0.48 -1.09
N VAL A 52 7.13 0.76 -1.20
CA VAL A 52 8.06 1.11 -2.30
C VAL A 52 9.41 0.40 -2.18
N ARG A 53 9.98 0.24 -0.97
CA ARG A 53 11.19 -0.57 -0.79
C ARG A 53 10.97 -2.03 -1.17
N ARG A 54 9.85 -2.63 -0.77
CA ARG A 54 9.47 -4.00 -1.15
C ARG A 54 9.34 -4.13 -2.67
N ALA A 55 8.63 -3.20 -3.31
CA ALA A 55 8.48 -3.17 -4.77
C ALA A 55 9.81 -3.01 -5.52
N LEU A 56 10.77 -2.25 -4.98
CA LEU A 56 12.14 -2.17 -5.53
C LEU A 56 12.89 -3.50 -5.38
N GLY A 57 12.68 -4.25 -4.30
CA GLY A 57 13.15 -5.64 -4.17
C GLY A 57 12.54 -6.55 -5.25
N GLU A 58 11.21 -6.56 -5.37
CA GLU A 58 10.46 -7.34 -6.38
C GLU A 58 10.96 -7.06 -7.83
N LEU A 59 11.24 -5.79 -8.16
CA LEU A 59 11.80 -5.38 -9.45
C LEU A 59 13.28 -5.79 -9.65
N LYS A 60 14.07 -5.83 -8.58
CA LYS A 60 15.48 -6.27 -8.61
C LYS A 60 15.58 -7.78 -8.77
N ASP A 61 14.79 -8.53 -8.01
CA ASP A 61 14.80 -10.00 -8.02
C ASP A 61 14.34 -10.56 -9.37
N ALA A 62 13.40 -9.87 -10.03
CA ALA A 62 13.02 -10.16 -11.41
C ALA A 62 13.99 -9.57 -12.47
N GLY A 63 15.06 -8.89 -12.08
CA GLY A 63 16.10 -8.38 -12.99
C GLY A 63 15.69 -7.21 -13.89
N LEU A 64 14.65 -6.43 -13.52
CA LEU A 64 14.24 -5.23 -14.26
C LEU A 64 15.02 -3.98 -13.84
N ILE A 65 15.48 -3.94 -12.59
CA ILE A 65 16.36 -2.89 -12.07
C ILE A 65 17.63 -3.52 -11.50
N ARG A 66 18.71 -2.76 -11.53
CA ARG A 66 20.01 -3.12 -10.95
C ARG A 66 20.22 -2.33 -9.66
N GLU A 67 21.04 -2.88 -8.78
CA GLU A 67 21.52 -2.23 -7.56
C GLU A 67 23.05 -2.15 -7.63
N PRO A 68 23.63 -1.08 -8.23
CA PRO A 68 25.09 -0.97 -8.42
C PRO A 68 25.85 -0.77 -7.10
N GLU A 69 25.19 -0.15 -6.12
CA GLU A 69 25.67 0.02 -4.74
C GLU A 69 24.51 -0.31 -3.80
N GLY A 70 24.80 -0.90 -2.63
CA GLY A 70 23.78 -1.25 -1.64
C GLY A 70 22.87 -0.08 -1.29
N GLY A 71 21.57 -0.22 -1.55
CA GLY A 71 20.54 0.78 -1.33
C GLY A 71 20.31 1.79 -2.47
N LYS A 72 21.08 1.75 -3.57
CA LYS A 72 20.90 2.60 -4.76
C LYS A 72 20.41 1.79 -5.96
N PHE A 73 19.30 2.23 -6.56
CA PHE A 73 18.63 1.53 -7.65
C PHE A 73 18.78 2.29 -8.97
N GLN A 74 18.96 1.55 -10.06
CA GLN A 74 19.08 2.09 -11.41
C GLN A 74 18.39 1.14 -12.41
N ARG A 75 17.66 1.70 -13.38
CA ARG A 75 17.13 0.91 -14.50
C ARG A 75 18.22 0.63 -15.52
N ASP A 76 18.31 -0.63 -15.93
CA ASP A 76 19.15 -1.01 -17.07
C ASP A 76 18.63 -0.30 -18.33
N PRO A 77 19.47 0.39 -19.12
CA PRO A 77 19.05 0.95 -20.40
C PRO A 77 18.75 -0.16 -21.42
N THR A 78 17.53 -0.73 -21.38
CA THR A 78 16.81 -1.04 -22.62
C THR A 78 16.75 0.25 -23.42
N THR A 79 17.63 0.39 -24.39
CA THR A 79 17.74 1.55 -25.26
C THR A 79 16.46 1.74 -26.05
N PRO A 80 15.64 2.77 -25.75
CA PRO A 80 14.59 3.16 -26.67
C PRO A 80 15.31 3.80 -27.85
N LYS A 81 15.45 3.07 -28.96
CA LYS A 81 15.86 3.69 -30.23
C LYS A 81 14.72 4.59 -30.71
N THR A 82 14.71 5.82 -30.21
CA THR A 82 13.95 6.92 -30.82
C THR A 82 14.24 6.93 -32.32
N LYS A 83 13.19 6.91 -33.14
CA LYS A 83 13.30 6.84 -34.61
C LYS A 83 14.26 7.91 -35.16
N LYS A 84 15.46 7.47 -35.57
CA LYS A 84 16.18 7.97 -36.75
C LYS A 84 16.90 6.80 -37.43
N GLU A 85 16.30 6.36 -38.54
CA GLU A 85 16.97 6.05 -39.80
C GLU A 85 18.45 5.58 -39.75
N GLN A 86 18.68 4.26 -39.87
CA GLN A 86 19.32 3.69 -41.08
C GLN A 86 19.41 2.13 -41.08
N THR A 87 19.12 1.58 -42.26
CA THR A 87 19.58 0.31 -42.89
C THR A 87 19.63 -1.04 -42.14
N VAL A 88 18.91 -2.03 -42.73
CA VAL A 88 19.36 -3.37 -43.21
C VAL A 88 20.48 -4.03 -42.36
N THR A 89 20.32 -5.16 -41.65
CA THR A 89 19.74 -6.49 -41.98
C THR A 89 19.36 -7.18 -40.63
N GLN A 90 18.83 -8.41 -40.45
CA GLN A 90 18.48 -9.58 -41.29
C GLN A 90 17.29 -10.34 -40.63
N ALA A 91 16.79 -11.41 -41.26
CA ALA A 91 15.66 -12.20 -40.75
C ALA A 91 16.05 -13.36 -39.81
N ALA A 92 15.26 -13.59 -38.76
CA ALA A 92 15.15 -14.89 -38.09
C ALA A 92 13.71 -15.09 -37.57
N LYS A 93 13.03 -16.14 -38.04
CA LYS A 93 11.66 -16.53 -37.65
C LYS A 93 11.67 -17.17 -36.26
N GLN A 94 10.80 -16.75 -35.33
CA GLN A 94 10.34 -17.63 -34.24
C GLN A 94 8.83 -17.48 -33.96
N VAL A 95 8.10 -18.46 -34.50
CA VAL A 95 6.88 -19.13 -34.00
C VAL A 95 6.02 -18.36 -32.98
N VAL A 96 4.82 -18.01 -33.43
CA VAL A 96 3.68 -17.67 -32.55
C VAL A 96 3.25 -18.92 -31.79
N VAL A 97 3.63 -19.03 -30.51
CA VAL A 97 2.99 -20.00 -29.60
C VAL A 97 1.74 -19.33 -29.03
N SER A 98 0.59 -19.89 -29.40
CA SER A 98 -0.71 -19.48 -28.85
C SER A 98 -0.70 -19.56 -27.33
N ILE A 99 -1.00 -18.44 -26.67
CA ILE A 99 -1.14 -18.39 -25.21
C ILE A 99 -2.47 -19.07 -24.88
N LYS A 100 -2.41 -20.37 -24.59
CA LYS A 100 -3.48 -21.04 -23.85
C LYS A 100 -3.53 -20.38 -22.47
N THR A 101 -4.67 -19.81 -22.13
CA THR A 101 -4.99 -19.40 -20.76
C THR A 101 -4.79 -20.62 -19.84
N PRO A 102 -3.98 -20.51 -18.76
CA PRO A 102 -3.89 -21.60 -17.80
C PRO A 102 -5.25 -21.75 -17.10
N GLU A 103 -5.91 -22.88 -17.33
CA GLU A 103 -7.09 -23.28 -16.56
C GLU A 103 -6.76 -23.25 -15.07
N GLY A 104 -7.60 -22.55 -14.29
CA GLY A 104 -7.40 -22.32 -12.86
C GLY A 104 -6.98 -20.90 -12.45
N ALA A 105 -6.49 -20.04 -13.35
CA ALA A 105 -6.10 -18.67 -12.97
C ALA A 105 -7.29 -17.80 -12.49
N LEU A 106 -8.46 -17.98 -13.10
CA LEU A 106 -9.71 -17.31 -12.67
C LEU A 106 -10.26 -17.90 -11.36
N ASP A 107 -10.02 -19.19 -11.11
CA ASP A 107 -10.47 -19.89 -9.91
C ASP A 107 -9.64 -19.45 -8.68
N ALA A 108 -8.32 -19.34 -8.83
CA ALA A 108 -7.44 -18.73 -7.82
C ALA A 108 -7.82 -17.27 -7.52
N LEU A 109 -8.21 -16.49 -8.54
CA LEU A 109 -8.74 -15.13 -8.36
C LEU A 109 -10.08 -15.12 -7.60
N ALA A 110 -10.97 -16.09 -7.86
CA ALA A 110 -12.22 -16.24 -7.12
C ALA A 110 -11.96 -16.54 -5.64
N VAL A 111 -11.07 -17.49 -5.32
CA VAL A 111 -10.66 -17.81 -3.93
C VAL A 111 -10.11 -16.58 -3.21
N LEU A 112 -9.12 -15.90 -3.82
CA LEU A 112 -8.53 -14.68 -3.24
C LEU A 112 -9.56 -13.56 -3.05
N SER A 113 -10.53 -13.43 -3.95
CA SER A 113 -11.63 -12.46 -3.76
C SER A 113 -12.53 -12.82 -2.58
N GLY A 114 -12.79 -14.11 -2.36
CA GLY A 114 -13.54 -14.61 -1.20
C GLY A 114 -12.81 -14.39 0.12
N GLU A 115 -11.49 -14.61 0.17
CA GLU A 115 -10.66 -14.31 1.34
C GLU A 115 -10.73 -12.82 1.73
N VAL A 116 -10.64 -11.91 0.74
CA VAL A 116 -10.75 -10.46 0.98
C VAL A 116 -12.13 -10.08 1.54
N VAL A 117 -13.21 -10.68 1.03
CA VAL A 117 -14.57 -10.45 1.56
C VAL A 117 -14.69 -10.96 3.00
N CYS A 118 -14.20 -12.17 3.30
CA CYS A 118 -14.20 -12.71 4.67
C CYS A 118 -13.44 -11.82 5.66
N VAL A 119 -12.28 -11.28 5.26
CA VAL A 119 -11.49 -10.34 6.09
C VAL A 119 -12.24 -9.02 6.30
N ALA A 120 -12.90 -8.49 5.26
CA ALA A 120 -13.71 -7.28 5.36
C ALA A 120 -14.91 -7.46 6.32
N ASP A 121 -15.57 -8.62 6.28
CA ASP A 121 -16.66 -8.97 7.19
C ASP A 121 -16.20 -9.13 8.64
N GLU A 122 -15.06 -9.77 8.89
CA GLU A 122 -14.51 -9.87 10.24
C GLU A 122 -14.11 -8.50 10.79
N PHE A 123 -13.46 -7.67 9.97
CA PHE A 123 -13.10 -6.31 10.35
C PHE A 123 -14.34 -5.45 10.65
N SER A 124 -15.38 -5.54 9.81
CA SER A 124 -16.67 -4.87 10.02
C SER A 124 -17.34 -5.29 11.33
N LYS A 125 -17.33 -6.59 11.66
CA LYS A 125 -17.82 -7.10 12.95
C LYS A 125 -17.01 -6.56 14.14
N ARG A 126 -15.68 -6.58 14.06
CA ARG A 126 -14.79 -6.03 15.11
C ARG A 126 -15.01 -4.53 15.31
N MET A 127 -15.15 -3.75 14.24
CA MET A 127 -15.41 -2.31 14.31
C MET A 127 -16.77 -1.99 14.94
N LYS A 128 -17.83 -2.73 14.61
CA LYS A 128 -19.15 -2.58 15.25
C LYS A 128 -19.11 -2.94 16.74
N ALA A 129 -18.43 -4.02 17.11
CA ALA A 129 -18.25 -4.40 18.51
C ALA A 129 -17.44 -3.38 19.31
N LEU A 130 -16.44 -2.73 18.69
CA LEU A 130 -15.69 -1.64 19.32
C LEU A 130 -16.56 -0.39 19.51
N ALA A 131 -17.38 -0.01 18.52
CA ALA A 131 -18.31 1.11 18.63
C ALA A 131 -19.32 0.92 19.77
N ALA A 132 -19.96 -0.25 19.85
CA ALA A 132 -20.90 -0.58 20.93
C ALA A 132 -20.25 -0.47 22.33
N ARG A 133 -18.99 -0.89 22.49
CA ARG A 133 -18.24 -0.74 23.75
C ARG A 133 -17.90 0.71 24.07
N ILE A 134 -17.68 1.56 23.05
CA ILE A 134 -17.47 3.01 23.26
C ILE A 134 -18.77 3.66 23.72
N GLU A 135 -19.91 3.28 23.14
CA GLU A 135 -21.25 3.74 23.57
C GLU A 135 -21.56 3.32 25.02
N GLU A 136 -21.32 2.06 25.38
CA GLU A 136 -21.48 1.54 26.75
C GLU A 136 -20.62 2.28 27.79
N VAL A 137 -19.33 2.52 27.47
CA VAL A 137 -18.42 3.28 28.33
C VAL A 137 -18.87 4.74 28.43
N ALA A 138 -19.32 5.36 27.34
CA ALA A 138 -19.82 6.74 27.36
C ALA A 138 -21.08 6.90 28.23
N LEU A 139 -22.03 5.95 28.15
CA LEU A 139 -23.20 5.92 29.03
C LEU A 139 -22.82 5.75 30.50
N THR A 140 -21.88 4.85 30.80
CA THR A 140 -21.37 4.64 32.16
C THR A 140 -20.72 5.92 32.72
N VAL A 141 -19.87 6.58 31.93
CA VAL A 141 -19.20 7.82 32.33
C VAL A 141 -20.21 8.95 32.59
N GLU A 142 -21.25 9.10 31.77
CA GLU A 142 -22.23 10.16 32.01
C GLU A 142 -23.08 9.89 33.26
N ALA A 143 -23.45 8.63 33.53
CA ALA A 143 -24.11 8.23 34.78
C ALA A 143 -23.23 8.48 36.02
N GLU A 144 -21.92 8.20 35.94
CA GLU A 144 -20.97 8.55 37.00
C GLU A 144 -20.88 10.07 37.22
N ARG A 145 -20.92 10.87 36.15
CA ARG A 145 -20.87 12.34 36.23
C ARG A 145 -22.12 12.93 36.87
N GLU A 146 -23.30 12.41 36.53
CA GLU A 146 -24.57 12.82 37.16
C GLU A 146 -24.59 12.47 38.66
N SER A 147 -24.23 11.22 39.00
CA SER A 147 -24.12 10.76 40.39
C SER A 147 -23.14 11.60 41.23
N ASN A 148 -21.96 11.91 40.66
CA ASN A 148 -20.97 12.76 41.33
C ASN A 148 -21.46 14.21 41.48
N ALA A 149 -22.17 14.75 40.49
CA ALA A 149 -22.77 16.08 40.59
C ALA A 149 -23.80 16.14 41.73
N GLU A 150 -24.68 15.14 41.87
CA GLU A 150 -25.58 15.04 43.03
C GLU A 150 -24.83 14.95 44.36
N ALA A 151 -23.78 14.13 44.44
CA ALA A 151 -22.98 13.96 45.65
C ALA A 151 -22.33 15.28 46.09
N ILE A 152 -21.81 16.07 45.13
CA ILE A 152 -21.27 17.41 45.38
C ILE A 152 -22.35 18.37 45.90
N VAL A 153 -23.56 18.35 45.33
CA VAL A 153 -24.67 19.19 45.84
C VAL A 153 -25.07 18.79 47.26
N LYS A 154 -25.18 17.49 47.55
CA LYS A 154 -25.49 16.96 48.89
C LYS A 154 -24.40 17.35 49.90
N ALA A 155 -23.12 17.22 49.53
CA ALA A 155 -22.00 17.62 50.37
C ALA A 155 -21.97 19.12 50.68
N LYS A 156 -22.27 19.99 49.69
CA LYS A 156 -22.38 21.44 49.92
C LYS A 156 -23.49 21.80 50.90
N ARG A 157 -24.69 21.22 50.74
CA ARG A 157 -25.81 21.44 51.68
C ARG A 157 -25.48 20.99 53.10
N LEU A 158 -24.77 19.87 53.27
CA LEU A 158 -24.29 19.42 54.58
C LEU A 158 -23.25 20.38 55.16
N GLN A 159 -22.33 20.91 54.34
CA GLN A 159 -21.35 21.90 54.77
C GLN A 159 -21.99 23.24 55.17
N GLU A 160 -23.05 23.66 54.48
CA GLU A 160 -23.86 24.84 54.81
C GLU A 160 -24.58 24.65 56.14
N ALA A 161 -25.32 23.55 56.32
CA ALA A 161 -25.99 23.24 57.59
C ALA A 161 -25.01 23.15 58.76
N LEU A 162 -23.85 22.50 58.60
CA LEU A 162 -22.82 22.43 59.64
C LEU A 162 -22.20 23.79 60.00
N ARG A 163 -22.26 24.79 59.10
CA ARG A 163 -21.86 26.18 59.41
C ARG A 163 -22.96 26.96 60.13
N GLU A 164 -24.22 26.62 59.94
CA GLU A 164 -25.34 27.25 60.67
C GLU A 164 -25.44 26.74 62.12
N PHE A 165 -24.89 25.55 62.41
CA PHE A 165 -24.82 24.97 63.75
C PHE A 165 -23.55 25.32 64.56
N ALA A 166 -22.59 26.04 63.98
CA ALA A 166 -21.26 26.31 64.56
C ALA A 166 -21.04 27.79 64.91
#